data_AF-A0A7J4FZV9-F1
#
_entry.id   AF-A0A7J4FZV9-F1
#
_cell.length_a   1.000
_cell.length_b   1.000
_cell.length_c   1.000
_cell.angle_alpha   90.00
_cell.angle_beta   90.00
_cell.angle_gamma   90.00
#
_symmetry.space_group_name_H-M   'P 1'
#
loop_
_entity.id
_entity.type
_entity.pdbx_description
1 polymer ?
#
loop_
_entity_poly.entity_id
_entity_poly.type
_entity_poly.pdbx_seq_one_letter_code
_entity_poly.pdbx_strand_id
1 'polypeptide(L)' 'SKGYIMCSYLNMETADRLEDVACIVTGVKTIRDTIRSRIISVSKRARELGIEEGMIVKDVLKLLS' A
#
# COMPACT_ATOMS: atom_id res chain seq x y z
N SER A 1 8.81 -6.58 -9.26
CA SER A 1 8.02 -6.02 -8.14
C SER A 1 7.82 -4.55 -8.40
N LYS A 2 6.56 -4.11 -8.55
CA LYS A 2 6.26 -2.70 -8.87
C LYS A 2 6.11 -1.81 -7.65
N GLY A 3 5.96 -2.38 -6.45
CA GLY A 3 5.80 -1.64 -5.19
C GLY A 3 5.70 -2.55 -3.97
N TYR A 4 5.37 -1.96 -2.82
CA TYR A 4 5.26 -2.66 -1.54
C TYR A 4 4.11 -2.14 -0.68
N ILE A 5 3.68 -2.98 0.26
CA ILE A 5 2.66 -2.65 1.25
C ILE A 5 3.32 -2.75 2.62
N MET A 6 3.23 -1.69 3.41
CA MET A 6 3.86 -1.59 4.72
C MET A 6 2.85 -1.12 5.77
N CYS A 7 3.13 -1.39 7.04
CA CYS A 7 2.36 -0.82 8.14
C CYS A 7 2.65 0.68 8.29
N SER A 8 1.92 1.36 9.19
CA SER A 8 1.99 2.81 9.45
C SER A 8 3.36 3.38 9.85
N TYR A 9 4.40 2.55 9.98
CA TYR A 9 5.77 3.03 10.19
C TYR A 9 6.42 3.59 8.92
N LEU A 10 5.80 3.40 7.75
CA LEU A 10 6.29 4.00 6.51
C LEU A 10 6.02 5.50 6.48
N ASN A 11 7.06 6.29 6.20
CA ASN A 11 6.89 7.70 5.88
C ASN A 11 6.49 7.85 4.40
N MET A 12 5.22 8.22 4.16
CA MET A 12 4.68 8.40 2.81
C MET A 12 5.38 9.53 2.04
N GLU A 13 5.86 10.57 2.73
CA GLU A 13 6.59 11.67 2.09
C GLU A 13 7.91 11.17 1.50
N THR A 14 8.62 10.31 2.21
CA THR A 14 9.84 9.67 1.70
C THR A 14 9.51 8.77 0.51
N ALA A 15 8.45 7.96 0.59
CA ALA A 15 8.03 7.10 -0.52
C ALA A 15 7.67 7.92 -1.78
N ASP A 16 6.94 9.03 -1.62
CA ASP A 16 6.63 9.95 -2.72
C ASP A 16 7.89 10.59 -3.31
N ARG A 17 8.85 11.00 -2.47
CA ARG A 17 10.13 11.58 -2.93
C ARG A 17 11.01 10.60 -3.69
N LEU A 18 10.91 9.32 -3.35
CA LEU A 18 11.62 8.23 -4.03
C LEU A 18 10.84 7.67 -5.22
N GLU A 19 9.66 8.23 -5.51
CA GLU A 19 8.75 7.77 -6.56
C GLU A 19 8.35 6.28 -6.39
N ASP A 20 8.37 5.79 -5.15
CA ASP A 20 7.99 4.43 -4.79
C ASP A 20 6.48 4.24 -4.94
N VAL A 21 6.09 3.04 -5.38
CA VAL A 21 4.71 2.57 -5.28
C VAL A 21 4.54 1.95 -3.90
N ALA A 22 4.00 2.74 -2.96
CA ALA A 22 3.87 2.33 -1.58
C ALA A 22 2.42 2.47 -1.09
N CYS A 23 1.97 1.48 -0.32
CA CYS A 23 0.65 1.49 0.30
C CYS A 23 0.77 1.24 1.81
N ILE A 24 -0.03 1.94 2.61
CA ILE A 24 -0.04 1.80 4.06
C ILE A 24 -1.30 1.09 4.54
N VAL A 25 -1.12 0.19 5.50
CA VAL A 25 -2.19 -0.46 6.28
C VAL A 25 -2.00 -0.27 7.78
N THR A 26 -3.07 -0.34 8.56
CA THR A 26 -3.01 -0.26 10.03
C THR A 26 -3.85 -1.35 10.70
N GLY A 27 -3.61 -1.57 12.00
CA GLY A 27 -4.42 -2.47 12.82
C GLY A 27 -4.24 -3.96 12.51
N VAL A 28 -3.16 -4.34 11.82
CA VAL A 28 -2.88 -5.72 11.41
C VAL A 28 -1.86 -6.35 12.35
N LYS A 29 -2.11 -7.58 12.81
CA LYS A 29 -1.20 -8.34 13.69
C LYS A 29 -0.55 -9.51 12.99
N THR A 30 -1.20 -10.03 11.96
CA THR A 30 -0.73 -11.15 11.16
C THR A 30 -0.74 -10.82 9.66
N ILE A 31 0.01 -11.60 8.88
CA ILE A 31 0.01 -11.49 7.42
C ILE A 31 -1.40 -11.71 6.84
N ARG A 32 -2.19 -12.60 7.44
CA ARG A 32 -3.59 -12.81 7.04
C ARG A 32 -4.45 -11.58 7.27
N ASP A 33 -4.25 -10.88 8.38
CA ASP A 33 -4.95 -9.63 8.66
C ASP A 33 -4.58 -8.59 7.62
N THR A 34 -3.29 -8.47 7.28
CA THR A 34 -2.81 -7.58 6.22
C THR A 34 -3.50 -7.87 4.89
N ILE A 35 -3.55 -9.12 4.44
CA ILE A 35 -4.16 -9.46 3.14
C ILE A 35 -5.66 -9.09 3.09
N ARG A 36 -6.35 -9.12 4.23
CA ARG A 36 -7.79 -8.80 4.34
C ARG A 36 -8.06 -7.35 4.71
N SER A 37 -7.06 -6.58 5.10
CA SER A 37 -7.22 -5.19 5.50
C SER A 37 -7.40 -4.30 4.28
N ARG A 38 -7.80 -3.05 4.56
CA ARG A 38 -7.93 -2.01 3.55
C ARG A 38 -6.72 -1.09 3.59
N ILE A 39 -6.34 -0.59 2.42
CA ILE A 39 -5.34 0.46 2.31
C ILE A 39 -5.88 1.74 2.95
N ILE A 40 -5.07 2.39 3.77
CA ILE A 40 -5.43 3.65 4.42
C ILE A 40 -4.75 4.86 3.80
N SER A 41 -3.65 4.65 3.06
CA SER A 41 -2.91 5.70 2.38
C SER A 41 -2.06 5.09 1.26
N VAL A 42 -1.92 5.83 0.17
CA VAL A 42 -1.16 5.42 -1.02
C VAL A 42 -0.22 6.55 -1.47
N SER A 43 0.93 6.16 -2.02
CA SER A 43 1.84 7.10 -2.67
C SER A 43 1.23 7.64 -3.97
N LYS A 44 1.78 8.76 -4.47
CA LYS A 44 1.37 9.33 -5.76
C LYS A 44 1.53 8.34 -6.90
N ARG A 45 2.68 7.64 -6.94
CA ARG A 45 2.95 6.63 -7.97
C ARG A 45 2.00 5.44 -7.89
N ALA A 46 1.55 5.07 -6.68
CA ALA A 46 0.54 4.03 -6.51
C ALA A 46 -0.84 4.45 -7.05
N ARG A 47 -1.24 5.72 -6.87
CA ARG A 47 -2.49 6.23 -7.47
C ARG A 47 -2.47 6.19 -8.99
N GLU A 48 -1.33 6.49 -9.60
CA GLU A 48 -1.17 6.40 -11.06
C GLU A 48 -1.34 4.98 -11.62
N LEU A 49 -1.12 3.96 -10.78
CA LEU A 49 -1.39 2.56 -11.11
C LEU A 49 -2.84 2.13 -10.84
N GLY A 50 -3.71 3.07 -10.44
CA GLY A 50 -5.11 2.80 -10.10
C GLY A 50 -5.32 2.22 -8.70
N ILE A 51 -4.34 2.39 -7.80
CA ILE A 51 -4.46 1.98 -6.40
C ILE A 51 -4.98 3.15 -5.57
N GLU A 52 -6.10 2.96 -4.89
CA GLU A 52 -6.76 3.98 -4.07
C GLU A 52 -6.91 3.54 -2.60
N GLU A 53 -7.08 4.53 -1.72
CA GLU A 53 -7.49 4.28 -0.34
C GLU A 53 -8.80 3.51 -0.27
N GLY A 54 -8.92 2.62 0.71
CA GLY A 54 -10.10 1.77 0.91
C GLY A 54 -10.10 0.48 0.11
N MET A 55 -9.21 0.31 -0.89
CA MET A 55 -9.04 -0.96 -1.60
C MET A 55 -8.55 -2.08 -0.67
N ILE A 56 -8.97 -3.31 -0.94
CA ILE A 56 -8.51 -4.50 -0.21
C ILE A 56 -7.09 -4.84 -0.64
N VAL A 57 -6.19 -5.07 0.32
CA VAL A 57 -4.78 -5.41 0.08
C VAL A 57 -4.61 -6.57 -0.90
N LYS A 58 -5.43 -7.62 -0.77
CA LYS A 58 -5.44 -8.77 -1.69
C LYS A 58 -5.57 -8.36 -3.17
N ASP A 59 -6.38 -7.36 -3.46
CA ASP A 59 -6.59 -6.90 -4.83
C ASP A 59 -5.46 -5.96 -5.28
N VAL A 60 -4.96 -5.13 -4.37
CA VAL A 60 -3.77 -4.28 -4.60
C VAL A 60 -2.53 -5.12 -4.92
N LEU A 61 -2.31 -6.23 -4.23
CA LEU A 61 -1.18 -7.13 -4.48
C LEU A 61 -1.14 -7.65 -5.94
N LYS A 62 -2.29 -7.77 -6.60
CA LYS A 62 -2.37 -8.17 -8.01
C LYS A 62 -1.88 -7.07 -8.95
N LEU A 63 -2.07 -5.80 -8.57
CA LEU A 63 -1.61 -4.63 -9.33
C LEU A 63 -0.10 -4.39 -9.15
N LEU A 64 0.45 -4.79 -8.00
CA LEU A 64 1.88 -4.67 -7.66
C LEU A 64 2.77 -5.78 -8.27
N SER A 65 2.14 -6.84 -8.78
CA SER A 65 2.79 -8.00 -9.42
C SER A 65 3.37 -7.66 -10.80
#